data_AF-A0A816Y9B3-F1
#
_entry.id   AF-A0A816Y9B3-F1
#
_cell.length_a   1.000
_cell.length_b   1.000
_cell.length_c   1.000
_cell.angle_alpha   90.00
_cell.angle_beta   90.00
_cell.angle_gamma   90.00
#
_symmetry.space_group_name_H-M   'P 1'
#
loop_
_entity.id
_entity.type
_entity.pdbx_description
1 polymer ?
#
loop_
_entity_poly.entity_id
_entity_poly.type
_entity_poly.pdbx_seq_one_letter_code
_entity_poly.pdbx_strand_id
1 'polypeptide(L)'
;MSEQMDASNNNEGVGVDVTAILVHPNSHPIMKLAEPALNVLFEQFQERSHETIRPELAHCVGLIGYVMLNEGEPKFAEWIFEYLNEVRKSDVQRQLLINAFRHSIQNEDEMLCLTNSIQQISEQLKKILESIVHAPLMIAAITDTIIDLSRIYPQIFQDIFVDIVDILIGWYIEPLPTDRILEYISQALHKFRPFWVEQIEATTLTLLDNFIEDADNYAQQFELHGNDDDDDIGAFTDKIAALYRLKTKHANTAVCILLEVFSQFDEQLQNDIFDFIIQQTRLHTQDWPYEADVNFLRLIMKIVDLSDHDSCAKLASSIFAVNSRLWLYRFLYSNSLIQDVLQLFNRLLRIKSIPVVQQVYQAILADMTSNFNVLLNVLEQKTIVIGSGSVLQLTN
;
A
#
# COMPACT_ATOMS: atom_id res chain seq x y z
N MET A 1 50.56 -2.82 -21.05
CA MET A 1 49.48 -2.16 -21.79
C MET A 1 48.51 -3.26 -22.17
N SER A 2 47.39 -3.47 -21.49
CA SER A 2 46.53 -2.50 -20.81
C SER A 2 45.76 -3.21 -19.70
N GLU A 3 45.62 -2.50 -18.58
CA GLU A 3 44.87 -2.87 -17.39
C GLU A 3 43.38 -3.07 -17.71
N GLN A 4 42.82 -4.20 -17.27
CA GLN A 4 41.42 -4.29 -16.89
C GLN A 4 41.39 -4.15 -15.37
N MET A 5 40.95 -2.97 -14.89
CA MET A 5 40.57 -2.76 -13.49
C MET A 5 39.14 -3.27 -13.31
N ASP A 6 39.02 -4.43 -12.67
CA ASP A 6 37.80 -4.82 -11.97
C ASP A 6 37.65 -3.91 -10.74
N ALA A 7 36.74 -2.96 -10.81
CA ALA A 7 36.32 -2.14 -9.68
C ALA A 7 35.11 -2.78 -8.99
N SER A 8 35.30 -3.95 -8.39
CA SER A 8 34.45 -4.40 -7.28
C SER A 8 34.90 -3.62 -6.04
N ASN A 9 34.25 -2.49 -5.80
CA ASN A 9 34.56 -1.62 -4.69
C ASN A 9 34.10 -2.28 -3.39
N ASN A 10 35.03 -2.99 -2.75
CA ASN A 10 34.98 -3.44 -1.37
C ASN A 10 34.71 -2.23 -0.48
N ASN A 11 33.47 -2.08 -0.03
CA ASN A 11 33.13 -1.30 1.14
C ASN A 11 32.70 -2.27 2.25
N GLU A 12 33.58 -3.23 2.56
CA GLU A 12 33.59 -3.89 3.85
C GLU A 12 34.06 -2.85 4.86
N GLY A 13 33.14 -1.98 5.27
CA GLY A 13 33.28 -1.27 6.53
C GLY A 13 33.45 -2.33 7.60
N VAL A 14 34.59 -2.29 8.30
CA VAL A 14 34.90 -3.11 9.46
C VAL A 14 33.80 -2.87 10.49
N GLY A 15 32.73 -3.68 10.40
CA GLY A 15 31.72 -3.79 11.43
C GLY A 15 32.40 -4.44 12.61
N VAL A 16 32.82 -3.62 13.58
CA VAL A 16 33.10 -4.13 14.91
C VAL A 16 31.80 -4.78 15.36
N ASP A 17 31.83 -6.10 15.52
CA ASP A 17 30.70 -6.85 16.02
C ASP A 17 30.52 -6.48 17.51
N VAL A 18 29.75 -5.41 17.75
CA VAL A 18 29.50 -4.88 19.09
C VAL A 18 28.77 -5.92 19.96
N THR A 19 28.07 -6.88 19.33
CA THR A 19 27.43 -8.00 20.03
C THR A 19 28.46 -8.94 20.66
N ALA A 20 29.61 -9.17 20.01
CA ALA A 20 30.69 -10.00 20.53
C ALA A 20 31.42 -9.39 21.74
N ILE A 21 31.34 -8.06 21.94
CA ILE A 21 31.94 -7.37 23.09
C ILE A 21 31.03 -7.46 24.33
N LEU A 22 29.72 -7.56 24.15
CA LEU A 22 28.72 -7.51 25.22
C LEU A 22 28.33 -8.88 25.79
N VAL A 23 28.62 -9.98 25.08
CA VAL A 23 28.38 -11.37 25.54
C VAL A 23 29.55 -11.90 26.42
N HIS A 24 30.59 -11.09 26.65
CA HIS A 24 31.74 -11.48 27.46
C HIS A 24 31.35 -11.56 28.96
N PRO A 25 31.94 -12.47 29.78
CA PRO A 25 31.70 -12.61 31.24
C PRO A 25 32.00 -11.38 32.13
N ASN A 26 32.09 -10.18 31.56
CA ASN A 26 32.27 -8.87 32.19
C ASN A 26 31.00 -7.98 32.10
N SER A 27 29.80 -8.55 32.13
CA SER A 27 28.54 -7.79 32.18
C SER A 27 28.35 -7.00 33.49
N HIS A 28 28.96 -7.48 34.58
CA HIS A 28 28.80 -6.91 35.92
C HIS A 28 29.31 -5.46 36.10
N PRO A 29 30.49 -5.06 35.56
CA PRO A 29 30.93 -3.66 35.52
C PRO A 29 30.03 -2.77 34.66
N ILE A 30 29.50 -3.30 33.55
CA ILE A 30 28.62 -2.56 32.63
C ILE A 30 27.30 -2.23 33.34
N MET A 31 26.73 -3.16 34.10
CA MET A 31 25.54 -2.95 34.94
C MET A 31 25.70 -1.79 35.94
N LYS A 32 26.87 -1.65 36.59
CA LYS A 32 27.13 -0.52 37.50
C LYS A 32 27.18 0.83 36.81
N LEU A 33 27.51 0.85 35.52
CA LEU A 33 27.60 2.05 34.70
C LEU A 33 26.34 2.26 33.84
N ALA A 34 25.47 1.26 33.73
CA ALA A 34 24.28 1.29 32.89
C ALA A 34 23.29 2.38 33.32
N GLU A 35 22.89 2.42 34.59
CA GLU A 35 21.99 3.46 35.11
C GLU A 35 22.57 4.89 34.95
N PRO A 36 23.84 5.19 35.36
CA PRO A 36 24.46 6.49 35.08
C PRO A 36 24.54 6.83 33.59
N ALA A 37 24.89 5.87 32.74
CA ALA A 37 25.00 6.07 31.30
C ALA A 37 23.64 6.33 30.66
N LEU A 38 22.59 5.60 31.08
CA LEU A 38 21.22 5.84 30.64
C LEU A 38 20.76 7.23 31.00
N ASN A 39 21.04 7.72 32.22
CA ASN A 39 20.68 9.08 32.63
C ASN A 39 21.38 10.15 31.78
N VAL A 40 22.68 10.01 31.51
CA VAL A 40 23.43 10.95 30.64
C VAL A 40 22.93 10.92 29.20
N LEU A 41 22.71 9.72 28.64
CA LEU A 41 22.17 9.58 27.29
C LEU A 41 20.74 10.12 27.21
N PHE A 42 19.96 9.97 28.28
CA PHE A 42 18.60 10.50 28.40
C PHE A 42 18.57 12.03 28.49
N GLU A 43 19.50 12.66 29.20
CA GLU A 43 19.67 14.12 29.15
C GLU A 43 19.93 14.61 27.72
N GLN A 44 20.70 13.86 26.92
CA GLN A 44 20.93 14.17 25.50
C GLN A 44 19.69 13.96 24.61
N PHE A 45 18.72 13.12 25.02
CA PHE A 45 17.40 13.06 24.38
C PHE A 45 16.54 14.29 24.69
N GLN A 46 16.74 14.92 25.85
CA GLN A 46 16.02 16.12 26.26
C GLN A 46 16.60 17.41 25.66
N GLU A 47 17.91 17.48 25.54
CA GLU A 47 18.59 18.54 24.81
C GLU A 47 18.27 18.45 23.31
N ARG A 48 18.27 19.58 22.60
CA ARG A 48 18.01 19.64 21.15
C ARG A 48 19.17 19.01 20.36
N SER A 49 19.36 17.70 20.51
CA SER A 49 20.32 16.92 19.77
C SER A 49 20.01 16.98 18.28
N HIS A 50 21.07 17.07 17.46
CA HIS A 50 20.97 17.12 16.00
C HIS A 50 20.29 15.86 15.45
N GLU A 51 19.51 16.00 14.38
CA GLU A 51 18.78 14.90 13.74
C GLU A 51 19.65 13.69 13.38
N THR A 52 20.93 13.93 13.08
CA THR A 52 21.93 12.93 12.69
C THR A 52 22.58 12.18 13.86
N ILE A 53 22.26 12.53 15.12
CA ILE A 53 22.83 11.89 16.32
C ILE A 53 21.75 11.10 17.06
N ARG A 54 20.49 11.47 16.86
CA ARG A 54 19.33 10.84 17.49
C ARG A 54 19.24 9.32 17.25
N PRO A 55 19.40 8.78 16.02
CA PRO A 55 19.31 7.33 15.82
C PRO A 55 20.47 6.59 16.48
N GLU A 56 21.68 7.17 16.51
CA GLU A 56 22.85 6.61 17.17
C GLU A 56 22.69 6.60 18.69
N LEU A 57 22.09 7.65 19.26
CA LEU A 57 21.72 7.67 20.68
C LEU A 57 20.71 6.58 21.02
N ALA A 58 19.68 6.40 20.20
CA ALA A 58 18.69 5.34 20.39
C ALA A 58 19.34 3.96 20.30
N HIS A 59 20.28 3.77 19.37
CA HIS A 59 21.06 2.55 19.25
C HIS A 59 21.91 2.27 20.49
N CYS A 60 22.64 3.27 21.00
CA CYS A 60 23.44 3.14 22.22
C CYS A 60 22.59 2.78 23.45
N VAL A 61 21.45 3.43 23.62
CA VAL A 61 20.51 3.09 24.71
C VAL A 61 19.95 1.68 24.52
N GLY A 62 19.65 1.28 23.29
CA GLY A 62 19.21 -0.08 22.98
C GLY A 62 20.25 -1.15 23.31
N LEU A 63 21.54 -0.90 23.05
CA LEU A 63 22.62 -1.82 23.41
C LEU A 63 22.78 -1.97 24.93
N ILE A 64 22.66 -0.86 25.68
CA ILE A 64 22.66 -0.92 27.16
C ILE A 64 21.43 -1.70 27.64
N GLY A 65 20.26 -1.41 27.06
CA GLY A 65 19.02 -2.12 27.36
C GLY A 65 19.11 -3.62 27.10
N TYR A 66 19.73 -4.02 25.98
CA TYR A 66 19.96 -5.43 25.65
C TYR A 66 20.76 -6.15 26.75
N VAL A 67 21.86 -5.55 27.21
CA VAL A 67 22.66 -6.11 28.32
C VAL A 67 21.85 -6.23 29.60
N MET A 68 21.05 -5.22 29.93
CA MET A 68 20.21 -5.23 31.14
C MET A 68 19.10 -6.28 31.08
N LEU A 69 18.49 -6.47 29.91
CA LEU A 69 17.44 -7.45 29.70
C LEU A 69 18.00 -8.89 29.73
N ASN A 70 19.19 -9.13 29.18
CA ASN A 70 19.84 -10.44 29.21
C ASN A 70 20.25 -10.90 30.62
N GLU A 71 20.56 -9.96 31.51
CA GLU A 71 20.85 -10.25 32.92
C GLU A 71 19.58 -10.50 33.76
N GLY A 72 18.39 -10.40 33.15
CA GLY A 72 17.12 -10.74 33.80
C GLY A 72 16.44 -9.60 34.54
N GLU A 73 16.87 -8.35 34.36
CA GLU A 73 16.23 -7.19 35.00
C GLU A 73 15.18 -6.53 34.09
N PRO A 74 13.87 -6.55 34.44
CA PRO A 74 12.84 -5.84 33.65
C PRO A 74 12.89 -4.32 33.83
N LYS A 75 13.78 -3.81 34.69
CA LYS A 75 13.92 -2.38 35.02
C LYS A 75 14.10 -1.50 33.79
N PHE A 76 14.82 -1.97 32.77
CA PHE A 76 15.00 -1.20 31.54
C PHE A 76 13.66 -1.00 30.81
N ALA A 77 12.84 -2.04 30.72
CA ALA A 77 11.51 -1.92 30.13
C ALA A 77 10.61 -1.01 30.98
N GLU A 78 10.59 -1.21 32.30
CA GLU A 78 9.83 -0.34 33.22
C GLU A 78 10.24 1.14 33.07
N TRP A 79 11.55 1.42 33.00
CA TRP A 79 12.11 2.74 32.77
C TRP A 79 11.63 3.35 31.45
N ILE A 80 11.75 2.62 30.33
CA ILE A 80 11.26 3.09 29.01
C ILE A 80 9.78 3.45 29.09
N PHE A 81 8.95 2.57 29.63
CA PHE A 81 7.50 2.71 29.63
C PHE A 81 7.00 3.77 30.62
N GLU A 82 7.65 3.94 31.77
CA GLU A 82 7.40 5.06 32.67
C GLU A 82 7.63 6.39 31.94
N TYR A 83 8.75 6.50 31.22
CA TYR A 83 9.07 7.72 30.47
C TYR A 83 8.22 7.94 29.23
N LEU A 84 7.72 6.89 28.59
CA LEU A 84 6.77 7.00 27.47
C LEU A 84 5.40 7.53 27.91
N ASN A 85 4.99 7.21 29.14
CA ASN A 85 3.69 7.60 29.71
C ASN A 85 3.70 9.00 30.37
N GLU A 86 4.87 9.60 30.60
CA GLU A 86 4.95 10.98 31.08
C GLU A 86 4.37 11.97 30.05
N VAL A 87 3.28 12.64 30.42
CA VAL A 87 2.34 13.43 29.58
C VAL A 87 2.94 14.75 29.02
N ARG A 88 4.26 14.86 28.81
CA ARG A 88 4.90 16.13 28.39
C ARG A 88 5.98 16.02 27.29
N LYS A 89 6.17 14.86 26.67
CA LYS A 89 7.27 14.66 25.70
C LYS A 89 6.83 14.84 24.25
N SER A 90 7.73 15.37 23.43
CA SER A 90 7.53 15.48 21.98
C SER A 90 7.47 14.09 21.35
N ASP A 91 6.69 13.93 20.27
CA ASP A 91 6.59 12.64 19.56
C ASP A 91 7.94 12.12 19.06
N VAL A 92 8.88 13.03 18.77
CA VAL A 92 10.27 12.68 18.42
C VAL A 92 10.98 11.97 19.57
N GLN A 93 10.84 12.44 20.80
CA GLN A 93 11.46 11.80 21.97
C GLN A 93 10.80 10.45 22.27
N ARG A 94 9.47 10.37 22.15
CA ARG A 94 8.73 9.11 22.32
C ARG A 94 9.16 8.10 21.26
N GLN A 95 9.32 8.53 20.01
CA GLN A 95 9.80 7.70 18.91
C GLN A 95 11.20 7.15 19.20
N LEU A 96 12.10 7.98 19.74
CA LEU A 96 13.45 7.55 20.06
C LEU A 96 13.52 6.53 21.19
N LEU A 97 12.67 6.69 22.23
CA LEU A 97 12.54 5.70 23.29
C LEU A 97 12.03 4.36 22.77
N ILE A 98 11.03 4.39 21.88
CA ILE A 98 10.53 3.17 21.21
C ILE A 98 11.64 2.52 20.38
N ASN A 99 12.39 3.29 19.59
CA ASN A 99 13.50 2.76 18.79
C ASN A 99 14.62 2.17 19.66
N ALA A 100 14.92 2.81 20.80
CA ALA A 100 15.90 2.28 21.74
C ALA A 100 15.43 0.94 22.34
N PHE A 101 14.17 0.86 22.75
CA PHE A 101 13.57 -0.39 23.21
C PHE A 101 13.58 -1.46 22.11
N ARG A 102 13.22 -1.10 20.88
CA ARG A 102 13.29 -2.01 19.73
C ARG A 102 14.70 -2.56 19.52
N HIS A 103 15.72 -1.71 19.52
CA HIS A 103 17.12 -2.16 19.41
C HIS A 103 17.54 -3.08 20.56
N SER A 104 16.93 -2.96 21.74
CA SER A 104 17.22 -3.84 22.87
C SER A 104 16.67 -5.26 22.70
N ILE A 105 15.63 -5.45 21.89
CA ILE A 105 14.97 -6.75 21.68
C ILE A 105 15.34 -7.42 20.34
N GLN A 106 15.98 -6.70 19.42
CA GLN A 106 16.27 -7.20 18.06
C GLN A 106 17.41 -8.22 17.96
N ASN A 107 18.25 -8.34 19.00
CA ASN A 107 19.52 -9.06 18.91
C ASN A 107 19.44 -10.54 19.33
N GLU A 108 18.29 -11.04 19.80
CA GLU A 108 18.12 -12.45 20.19
C GLU A 108 16.77 -13.03 19.76
N ASP A 109 16.81 -14.31 19.36
CA ASP A 109 15.63 -15.08 18.94
C ASP A 109 14.73 -15.50 20.12
N GLU A 110 15.24 -15.49 21.36
CA GLU A 110 14.47 -15.81 22.58
C GLU A 110 14.90 -14.94 23.77
N MET A 111 14.20 -13.83 24.01
CA MET A 111 14.26 -13.18 25.32
C MET A 111 13.35 -13.93 26.29
N LEU A 112 13.90 -14.54 27.34
CA LEU A 112 13.07 -15.16 28.40
C LEU A 112 12.64 -14.15 29.48
N CYS A 113 13.34 -13.01 29.56
CA CYS A 113 13.28 -12.10 30.70
C CYS A 113 12.03 -11.20 30.70
N LEU A 114 11.41 -10.93 29.55
CA LEU A 114 10.19 -10.11 29.51
C LEU A 114 8.92 -10.95 29.67
N THR A 115 8.99 -12.28 29.80
CA THR A 115 7.80 -13.17 29.85
C THR A 115 6.75 -12.76 30.89
N ASN A 116 7.16 -12.18 32.03
CA ASN A 116 6.24 -11.71 33.06
C ASN A 116 5.64 -10.31 32.80
N SER A 117 6.34 -9.47 32.02
CA SER A 117 5.98 -8.06 31.79
C SER A 117 5.44 -7.81 30.38
N ILE A 118 5.63 -8.75 29.46
CA ILE A 118 5.33 -8.60 28.03
C ILE A 118 3.84 -8.38 27.76
N GLN A 119 2.93 -8.98 28.56
CA GLN A 119 1.49 -8.72 28.43
C GLN A 119 1.18 -7.25 28.74
N GLN A 120 1.73 -6.73 29.83
CA GLN A 120 1.59 -5.32 30.21
C GLN A 120 2.25 -4.39 29.18
N ILE A 121 3.43 -4.76 28.66
CA ILE A 121 4.15 -4.00 27.62
C ILE A 121 3.30 -3.94 26.34
N SER A 122 2.73 -5.08 25.93
CA SER A 122 1.90 -5.19 24.72
C SER A 122 0.63 -4.34 24.84
N GLU A 123 -0.05 -4.35 25.98
CA GLU A 123 -1.18 -3.46 26.25
C GLU A 123 -0.80 -1.99 26.24
N GLN A 124 0.38 -1.63 26.76
CA GLN A 124 0.86 -0.25 26.70
C GLN A 124 1.18 0.19 25.28
N LEU A 125 1.87 -0.64 24.49
CA LEU A 125 2.16 -0.36 23.08
C LEU A 125 0.87 -0.20 22.28
N LYS A 126 -0.14 -1.04 22.52
CA LYS A 126 -1.49 -0.88 21.95
C LYS A 126 -2.10 0.47 22.30
N LYS A 127 -2.18 0.83 23.60
CA LYS A 127 -2.73 2.13 24.04
C LYS A 127 -2.00 3.32 23.45
N ILE A 128 -0.68 3.24 23.34
CA ILE A 128 0.11 4.30 22.72
C ILE A 128 -0.24 4.39 21.23
N LEU A 129 -0.32 3.26 20.51
CA LEU A 129 -0.69 3.21 19.09
C LEU A 129 -2.08 3.84 18.84
N GLU A 130 -3.07 3.53 19.68
CA GLU A 130 -4.42 4.13 19.65
C GLU A 130 -4.41 5.64 19.89
N SER A 131 -3.49 6.13 20.74
CA SER A 131 -3.42 7.54 21.14
C SER A 131 -2.70 8.47 20.15
N ILE A 132 -2.00 7.91 19.16
CA ILE A 132 -1.22 8.72 18.22
C ILE A 132 -2.16 9.58 17.38
N VAL A 133 -1.83 10.86 17.22
CA VAL A 133 -2.54 11.75 16.30
C VAL A 133 -1.54 12.28 15.29
N HIS A 134 -1.68 11.90 14.02
CA HIS A 134 -0.90 12.42 12.89
C HIS A 134 0.64 12.39 13.05
N ALA A 135 1.21 11.31 13.62
CA ALA A 135 2.66 11.13 13.74
C ALA A 135 3.17 9.85 13.02
N PRO A 136 3.41 9.93 11.69
CA PRO A 136 3.75 8.78 10.84
C PRO A 136 4.96 7.95 11.32
N LEU A 137 6.01 8.65 11.75
CA LEU A 137 7.24 8.02 12.21
C LEU A 137 7.06 7.29 13.54
N MET A 138 6.14 7.77 14.39
CA MET A 138 5.78 7.11 15.64
C MET A 138 4.95 5.84 15.37
N ILE A 139 3.98 5.92 14.45
CA ILE A 139 3.21 4.74 14.00
C ILE A 139 4.17 3.67 13.51
N ALA A 140 5.14 4.05 12.66
CA ALA A 140 6.14 3.13 12.15
C ALA A 140 6.96 2.50 13.30
N ALA A 141 7.55 3.31 14.18
CA ALA A 141 8.39 2.82 15.28
C ALA A 141 7.65 1.83 16.20
N ILE A 142 6.41 2.14 16.61
CA ILE A 142 5.63 1.24 17.48
C ILE A 142 5.26 -0.03 16.73
N THR A 143 4.73 0.09 15.52
CA THR A 143 4.27 -1.07 14.74
C THR A 143 5.43 -2.04 14.48
N ASP A 144 6.59 -1.51 14.13
CA ASP A 144 7.80 -2.31 13.94
C ASP A 144 8.26 -3.00 15.24
N THR A 145 8.13 -2.32 16.38
CA THR A 145 8.41 -2.91 17.70
C THR A 145 7.42 -4.04 18.03
N ILE A 146 6.14 -3.84 17.75
CA ILE A 146 5.09 -4.86 17.91
C ILE A 146 5.37 -6.06 16.99
N ILE A 147 5.80 -5.82 15.75
CA ILE A 147 6.19 -6.90 14.83
C ILE A 147 7.35 -7.71 15.40
N ASP A 148 8.40 -7.05 15.89
CA ASP A 148 9.55 -7.75 16.47
C ASP A 148 9.12 -8.55 17.72
N LEU A 149 8.27 -7.98 18.59
CA LEU A 149 7.69 -8.69 19.73
C LEU A 149 6.77 -9.85 19.32
N SER A 150 6.01 -9.73 18.23
CA SER A 150 5.14 -10.80 17.74
C SER A 150 5.92 -12.04 17.31
N ARG A 151 7.18 -11.87 16.89
CA ARG A 151 8.08 -12.97 16.52
C ARG A 151 8.65 -13.66 17.76
N ILE A 152 8.98 -12.89 18.79
CA ILE A 152 9.58 -13.40 20.04
C ILE A 152 8.51 -14.02 20.96
N TYR A 153 7.33 -13.41 21.06
CA TYR A 153 6.22 -13.84 21.94
C TYR A 153 4.91 -14.04 21.17
N PRO A 154 4.83 -15.00 20.23
CA PRO A 154 3.68 -15.19 19.35
C PRO A 154 2.38 -15.48 20.11
N GLN A 155 2.45 -16.24 21.21
CA GLN A 155 1.27 -16.60 22.01
C GLN A 155 0.57 -15.37 22.62
N ILE A 156 1.36 -14.37 23.05
CA ILE A 156 0.83 -13.17 23.71
C ILE A 156 0.34 -12.18 22.66
N PHE A 157 1.03 -12.10 21.53
CA PHE A 157 0.57 -11.31 20.40
C PHE A 157 -0.75 -11.83 19.84
N GLN A 158 -1.01 -13.14 19.90
CA GLN A 158 -2.26 -13.74 19.43
C GLN A 158 -3.50 -13.12 20.09
N ASP A 159 -3.41 -12.77 21.38
CA ASP A 159 -4.51 -12.18 22.16
C ASP A 159 -4.81 -10.73 21.78
N ILE A 160 -3.79 -9.97 21.35
CA ILE A 160 -3.93 -8.55 20.97
C ILE A 160 -3.97 -8.33 19.46
N PHE A 161 -3.80 -9.38 18.67
CA PHE A 161 -3.65 -9.32 17.21
C PHE A 161 -4.80 -8.56 16.55
N VAL A 162 -6.03 -8.91 16.91
CA VAL A 162 -7.26 -8.32 16.33
C VAL A 162 -7.27 -6.82 16.55
N ASP A 163 -6.95 -6.37 17.77
CA ASP A 163 -6.94 -4.97 18.13
C ASP A 163 -5.87 -4.18 17.35
N ILE A 164 -4.66 -4.73 17.23
CA ILE A 164 -3.57 -4.09 16.48
C ILE A 164 -3.94 -3.94 15.01
N VAL A 165 -4.51 -4.98 14.43
CA VAL A 165 -4.98 -4.97 13.04
C VAL A 165 -6.10 -3.94 12.85
N ASP A 166 -7.10 -3.92 13.73
CA ASP A 166 -8.21 -2.98 13.68
C ASP A 166 -7.72 -1.53 13.69
N ILE A 167 -6.79 -1.20 14.59
CA ILE A 167 -6.16 0.12 14.65
C ILE A 167 -5.43 0.45 13.33
N LEU A 168 -4.59 -0.47 12.84
CA LEU A 168 -3.81 -0.24 11.61
C LEU A 168 -4.69 -0.09 10.38
N ILE A 169 -5.78 -0.85 10.27
CA ILE A 169 -6.73 -0.70 9.17
C ILE A 169 -7.53 0.58 9.31
N GLY A 170 -7.91 0.98 10.53
CA GLY A 170 -8.50 2.29 10.81
C GLY A 170 -7.62 3.42 10.24
N TRP A 171 -6.33 3.40 10.57
CA TRP A 171 -5.35 4.32 9.99
C TRP A 171 -5.27 4.21 8.46
N TYR A 172 -5.31 3.01 7.89
CA TYR A 172 -5.24 2.80 6.44
C TYR A 172 -6.44 3.41 5.69
N ILE A 173 -7.63 3.44 6.30
CA ILE A 173 -8.86 3.95 5.70
C ILE A 173 -9.01 5.45 5.93
N GLU A 174 -8.52 5.97 7.04
CA GLU A 174 -8.50 7.41 7.30
C GLU A 174 -7.68 8.17 6.24
N PRO A 175 -8.02 9.46 5.98
CA PRO A 175 -7.24 10.30 5.10
C PRO A 175 -5.87 10.60 5.73
N LEU A 176 -4.93 9.66 5.57
CA LEU A 176 -3.54 9.81 5.96
C LEU A 176 -2.82 10.78 5.02
N PRO A 177 -1.82 11.53 5.53
CA PRO A 177 -1.20 12.62 4.78
C PRO A 177 -0.32 12.17 3.59
N THR A 178 0.13 10.91 3.50
CA THR A 178 1.05 10.46 2.43
C THR A 178 0.92 8.98 2.07
N ASP A 179 1.03 8.65 0.77
CA ASP A 179 1.05 7.28 0.22
C ASP A 179 2.11 6.37 0.84
N ARG A 180 3.25 6.94 1.28
CA ARG A 180 4.33 6.19 1.94
C ARG A 180 3.88 5.48 3.21
N ILE A 181 2.95 6.07 3.95
CA ILE A 181 2.44 5.49 5.20
C ILE A 181 1.46 4.38 4.88
N LEU A 182 0.63 4.56 3.85
CA LEU A 182 -0.28 3.51 3.38
C LEU A 182 0.50 2.27 2.92
N GLU A 183 1.59 2.48 2.17
CA GLU A 183 2.49 1.41 1.76
C GLU A 183 3.15 0.74 2.97
N TYR A 184 3.62 1.52 3.94
CA TYR A 184 4.17 0.99 5.19
C TYR A 184 3.15 0.14 5.97
N ILE A 185 1.93 0.64 6.19
CA ILE A 185 0.88 -0.09 6.90
C ILE A 185 0.55 -1.39 6.16
N SER A 186 0.45 -1.35 4.83
CA SER A 186 0.24 -2.54 4.01
C SER A 186 1.35 -3.58 4.20
N GLN A 187 2.62 -3.16 4.19
CA GLN A 187 3.76 -4.03 4.46
C GLN A 187 3.74 -4.57 5.89
N ALA A 188 3.36 -3.75 6.88
CA ALA A 188 3.23 -4.18 8.27
C ALA A 188 2.14 -5.25 8.45
N LEU A 189 0.95 -5.03 7.88
CA LEU A 189 -0.14 -6.01 7.88
C LEU A 189 0.27 -7.33 7.22
N HIS A 190 1.09 -7.28 6.16
CA HIS A 190 1.63 -8.48 5.52
C HIS A 190 2.59 -9.26 6.43
N LYS A 191 3.37 -8.57 7.28
CA LYS A 191 4.28 -9.23 8.24
C LYS A 191 3.51 -10.04 9.30
N PHE A 192 2.23 -9.73 9.57
CA PHE A 192 1.37 -10.51 10.46
C PHE A 192 0.72 -11.75 9.81
N ARG A 193 1.11 -12.11 8.58
CA ARG A 193 0.56 -13.28 7.84
C ARG A 193 0.44 -14.56 8.68
N PRO A 194 1.38 -14.96 9.55
CA PRO A 194 1.22 -16.17 10.36
C PRO A 194 -0.05 -16.15 11.23
N PHE A 195 -0.35 -15.00 11.85
CA PHE A 195 -1.51 -14.83 12.73
C PHE A 195 -2.83 -14.77 11.94
N TRP A 196 -2.82 -14.16 10.76
CA TRP A 196 -3.96 -14.20 9.84
C TRP A 196 -4.36 -15.65 9.49
N VAL A 197 -3.37 -16.51 9.23
CA VAL A 197 -3.61 -17.92 8.85
C VAL A 197 -4.11 -18.74 10.04
N GLU A 198 -3.61 -18.48 11.25
CA GLU A 198 -4.06 -19.18 12.46
C GLU A 198 -5.47 -18.78 12.89
N GLN A 199 -5.89 -17.54 12.60
CA GLN A 199 -7.19 -16.98 13.00
C GLN A 199 -8.13 -16.72 11.80
N ILE A 200 -8.07 -17.55 10.75
CA ILE A 200 -8.93 -17.37 9.56
C ILE A 200 -10.41 -17.36 9.93
N GLU A 201 -10.89 -18.42 10.59
CA GLU A 201 -12.31 -18.59 10.86
C GLU A 201 -12.83 -17.65 11.95
N ALA A 202 -12.05 -17.45 13.02
CA ALA A 202 -12.49 -16.68 14.17
C ALA A 202 -12.46 -15.16 13.93
N THR A 203 -11.44 -14.67 13.23
CA THR A 203 -11.13 -13.24 13.15
C THR A 203 -11.17 -12.73 11.72
N THR A 204 -10.47 -13.40 10.80
CA THR A 204 -10.27 -12.87 9.45
C THR A 204 -11.58 -12.76 8.68
N LEU A 205 -12.44 -13.79 8.76
CA LEU A 205 -13.76 -13.77 8.12
C LEU A 205 -14.68 -12.73 8.76
N THR A 206 -14.74 -12.68 10.10
CA THR A 206 -15.54 -11.68 10.83
C THR A 206 -15.14 -10.25 10.47
N LEU A 207 -13.84 -9.98 10.38
CA LEU A 207 -13.31 -8.68 10.03
C LEU A 207 -13.62 -8.33 8.56
N LEU A 208 -13.54 -9.30 7.63
CA LEU A 208 -13.99 -9.11 6.25
C LEU A 208 -15.48 -8.82 6.15
N ASP A 209 -16.32 -9.52 6.92
CA ASP A 209 -17.76 -9.28 6.98
C ASP A 209 -18.05 -7.86 7.49
N ASN A 210 -17.39 -7.43 8.57
CA ASN A 210 -17.48 -6.07 9.07
C ASN A 210 -17.06 -5.03 8.01
N PHE A 211 -15.98 -5.30 7.25
CA PHE A 211 -15.56 -4.41 6.16
C PHE A 211 -16.59 -4.28 5.05
N ILE A 212 -17.27 -5.37 4.70
CA ILE A 212 -18.32 -5.36 3.68
C ILE A 212 -19.54 -4.59 4.22
N GLU A 213 -19.94 -4.84 5.46
CA GLU A 213 -21.04 -4.12 6.11
C GLU A 213 -20.76 -2.62 6.17
N ASP A 214 -19.56 -2.21 6.57
CA ASP A 214 -19.17 -0.81 6.59
C ASP A 214 -19.17 -0.21 5.18
N ALA A 215 -18.67 -0.94 4.17
CA ALA A 215 -18.70 -0.49 2.79
C ALA A 215 -20.13 -0.25 2.27
N ASP A 216 -21.06 -1.17 2.58
CA ASP A 216 -22.48 -1.04 2.24
C ASP A 216 -23.13 0.14 2.98
N ASN A 217 -22.82 0.30 4.27
CA ASN A 217 -23.29 1.43 5.08
C ASN A 217 -22.82 2.77 4.50
N TYR A 218 -21.55 2.87 4.09
CA TYR A 218 -21.03 4.06 3.42
C TYR A 218 -21.71 4.32 2.07
N ALA A 219 -22.00 3.28 1.29
CA ALA A 219 -22.70 3.41 0.00
C ALA A 219 -24.14 3.91 0.19
N GLN A 220 -24.87 3.37 1.17
CA GLN A 220 -26.24 3.82 1.49
C GLN A 220 -26.28 5.27 1.99
N GLN A 221 -25.32 5.66 2.85
CA GLN A 221 -25.20 7.04 3.31
C GLN A 221 -24.98 8.01 2.13
N PHE A 222 -24.22 7.59 1.11
CA PHE A 222 -24.02 8.39 -0.10
C PHE A 222 -25.33 8.59 -0.89
N GLU A 223 -26.13 7.54 -1.09
CA GLU A 223 -27.41 7.64 -1.81
C GLU A 223 -28.41 8.59 -1.12
N LEU A 224 -28.37 8.66 0.22
CA LEU A 224 -29.25 9.51 1.01
C LEU A 224 -28.85 11.00 0.97
N HIS A 225 -27.55 11.31 1.03
CA HIS A 225 -27.04 12.69 1.09
C HIS A 225 -26.71 13.30 -0.28
N GLY A 226 -26.73 12.50 -1.36
CA GLY A 226 -26.45 12.97 -2.72
C GLY A 226 -27.52 13.87 -3.36
N ASN A 227 -28.62 14.17 -2.65
CA ASN A 227 -29.76 14.97 -3.14
C ASN A 227 -29.93 16.33 -2.45
N ASP A 228 -29.13 16.67 -1.42
CA ASP A 228 -29.29 17.92 -0.66
C ASP A 228 -28.23 18.95 -1.06
N ASP A 229 -28.61 19.95 -1.87
CA ASP A 229 -27.78 21.02 -2.49
C ASP A 229 -27.10 22.02 -1.50
N ASP A 230 -26.41 21.59 -0.45
CA ASP A 230 -25.65 22.47 0.46
C ASP A 230 -24.11 22.40 0.30
N ASP A 231 -23.44 23.54 0.47
CA ASP A 231 -21.99 23.77 0.26
C ASP A 231 -21.04 22.85 1.09
N ASP A 232 -21.54 22.09 2.08
CA ASP A 232 -20.79 21.03 2.79
C ASP A 232 -20.61 19.75 1.94
N ILE A 233 -21.33 19.62 0.83
CA ILE A 233 -21.14 18.54 -0.16
C ILE A 233 -19.73 18.56 -0.73
N GLY A 234 -19.08 19.72 -0.93
CA GLY A 234 -17.77 19.80 -1.60
C GLY A 234 -16.67 19.02 -0.86
N ALA A 235 -16.57 19.20 0.45
CA ALA A 235 -15.59 18.48 1.27
C ALA A 235 -15.95 16.99 1.45
N PHE A 236 -17.26 16.67 1.48
CA PHE A 236 -17.76 15.30 1.53
C PHE A 236 -17.56 14.56 0.20
N THR A 237 -17.79 15.21 -0.94
CA THR A 237 -17.58 14.68 -2.29
C THR A 237 -16.10 14.59 -2.64
N ASP A 238 -15.23 15.47 -2.14
CA ASP A 238 -13.78 15.31 -2.31
C ASP A 238 -13.25 14.13 -1.48
N LYS A 239 -13.73 13.95 -0.24
CA LYS A 239 -13.43 12.76 0.57
C LYS A 239 -13.98 11.49 -0.07
N ILE A 240 -15.19 11.53 -0.62
CA ILE A 240 -15.83 10.38 -1.27
C ILE A 240 -15.21 10.10 -2.63
N ALA A 241 -14.81 11.11 -3.41
CA ALA A 241 -14.11 10.93 -4.67
C ALA A 241 -12.68 10.43 -4.43
N ALA A 242 -11.99 10.89 -3.38
CA ALA A 242 -10.71 10.33 -2.95
C ALA A 242 -10.87 8.89 -2.45
N LEU A 243 -11.88 8.60 -1.63
CA LEU A 243 -12.25 7.25 -1.22
C LEU A 243 -12.62 6.39 -2.42
N TYR A 244 -13.35 6.91 -3.41
CA TYR A 244 -13.77 6.18 -4.61
C TYR A 244 -12.59 5.94 -5.55
N ARG A 245 -11.65 6.88 -5.72
CA ARG A 245 -10.42 6.68 -6.51
C ARG A 245 -9.48 5.68 -5.86
N LEU A 246 -9.28 5.80 -4.55
CA LEU A 246 -8.52 4.84 -3.76
C LEU A 246 -9.22 3.48 -3.79
N LYS A 247 -10.53 3.42 -3.56
CA LYS A 247 -11.32 2.17 -3.56
C LYS A 247 -11.51 1.56 -4.93
N THR A 248 -11.55 2.30 -6.04
CA THR A 248 -11.67 1.69 -7.40
C THR A 248 -10.39 0.96 -7.80
N LYS A 249 -9.22 1.53 -7.49
CA LYS A 249 -7.92 0.83 -7.59
C LYS A 249 -7.95 -0.48 -6.80
N HIS A 250 -8.38 -0.41 -5.53
CA HIS A 250 -8.40 -1.57 -4.64
C HIS A 250 -9.52 -2.55 -4.97
N ALA A 251 -10.66 -2.12 -5.52
CA ALA A 251 -11.78 -2.96 -5.92
C ALA A 251 -11.41 -3.83 -7.13
N ASN A 252 -10.84 -3.24 -8.18
CA ASN A 252 -10.34 -4.02 -9.32
C ASN A 252 -9.28 -5.05 -8.88
N THR A 253 -8.42 -4.65 -7.94
CA THR A 253 -7.40 -5.54 -7.35
C THR A 253 -8.05 -6.67 -6.53
N ALA A 254 -9.01 -6.35 -5.68
CA ALA A 254 -9.73 -7.30 -4.85
C ALA A 254 -10.47 -8.32 -5.71
N VAL A 255 -11.20 -7.88 -6.74
CA VAL A 255 -11.86 -8.78 -7.70
C VAL A 255 -10.83 -9.68 -8.39
N CYS A 256 -9.68 -9.16 -8.82
CA CYS A 256 -8.63 -9.99 -9.42
C CYS A 256 -8.12 -11.08 -8.46
N ILE A 257 -7.90 -10.73 -7.19
CA ILE A 257 -7.44 -11.68 -6.16
C ILE A 257 -8.52 -12.74 -5.88
N LEU A 258 -9.78 -12.33 -5.76
CA LEU A 258 -10.90 -13.27 -5.58
C LEU A 258 -11.01 -14.23 -6.77
N LEU A 259 -10.87 -13.73 -8.00
CA LEU A 259 -10.84 -14.56 -9.21
C LEU A 259 -9.64 -15.52 -9.28
N GLU A 260 -8.54 -15.22 -8.59
CA GLU A 260 -7.42 -16.16 -8.45
C GLU A 260 -7.74 -17.34 -7.54
N VAL A 261 -8.54 -17.09 -6.51
CA VAL A 261 -9.00 -18.12 -5.58
C VAL A 261 -10.12 -18.94 -6.22
N PHE A 262 -11.13 -18.27 -6.76
CA PHE A 262 -12.29 -18.87 -7.41
C PHE A 262 -11.99 -19.11 -8.90
N SER A 263 -11.15 -20.11 -9.17
CA SER A 263 -10.81 -20.54 -10.56
C SER A 263 -12.02 -20.92 -11.43
N GLN A 264 -13.21 -21.08 -10.82
CA GLN A 264 -14.50 -21.25 -11.47
C GLN A 264 -15.52 -20.34 -10.79
N PHE A 265 -16.29 -19.62 -11.59
CA PHE A 265 -17.42 -18.82 -11.14
C PHE A 265 -18.66 -19.16 -11.99
N ASP A 266 -19.84 -18.95 -11.42
CA ASP A 266 -21.09 -19.19 -12.13
C ASP A 266 -21.37 -18.11 -13.19
N GLU A 267 -22.33 -18.39 -14.07
CA GLU A 267 -22.70 -17.47 -15.15
C GLU A 267 -23.22 -16.13 -14.62
N GLN A 268 -23.84 -16.13 -13.43
CA GLN A 268 -24.36 -14.91 -12.81
C GLN A 268 -23.23 -13.98 -12.39
N LEU A 269 -22.27 -14.47 -11.61
CA LEU A 269 -21.11 -13.70 -11.17
C LEU A 269 -20.27 -13.23 -12.37
N GLN A 270 -20.17 -14.03 -13.42
CA GLN A 270 -19.54 -13.62 -14.67
C GLN A 270 -20.21 -12.38 -15.28
N ASN A 271 -21.54 -12.40 -15.37
CA ASN A 271 -22.32 -11.29 -15.92
C ASN A 271 -22.19 -10.03 -15.05
N ASP A 272 -22.23 -10.18 -13.72
CA ASP A 272 -22.08 -9.06 -12.79
C ASP A 272 -20.69 -8.40 -12.92
N ILE A 273 -19.63 -9.20 -13.08
CA ILE A 273 -18.28 -8.68 -13.32
C ILE A 273 -18.18 -8.02 -14.70
N PHE A 274 -18.84 -8.57 -15.73
CA PHE A 274 -18.87 -7.94 -17.05
C PHE A 274 -19.55 -6.58 -17.00
N ASP A 275 -20.68 -6.48 -16.32
CA ASP A 275 -21.38 -5.21 -16.13
C ASP A 275 -20.52 -4.21 -15.35
N PHE A 276 -19.82 -4.65 -14.30
CA PHE A 276 -18.85 -3.83 -13.57
C PHE A 276 -17.72 -3.30 -14.47
N ILE A 277 -17.13 -4.15 -15.32
CA ILE A 277 -16.09 -3.74 -16.29
C ILE A 277 -16.68 -2.74 -17.31
N ILE A 278 -17.86 -3.04 -17.87
CA ILE A 278 -18.50 -2.21 -18.89
C ILE A 278 -18.85 -0.84 -18.33
N GLN A 279 -19.35 -0.74 -17.09
CA GLN A 279 -19.58 0.54 -16.43
C GLN A 279 -18.30 1.37 -16.34
N GLN A 280 -17.18 0.76 -15.93
CA GLN A 280 -15.87 1.43 -15.88
C GLN A 280 -15.37 1.91 -17.24
N THR A 281 -15.70 1.22 -18.35
CA THR A 281 -15.31 1.69 -19.70
C THR A 281 -15.91 3.04 -20.08
N ARG A 282 -17.04 3.41 -19.45
CA ARG A 282 -17.80 4.63 -19.74
C ARG A 282 -17.44 5.80 -18.82
N LEU A 283 -16.68 5.57 -17.76
CA LEU A 283 -16.23 6.61 -16.84
C LEU A 283 -15.09 7.41 -17.47
N HIS A 284 -15.38 8.66 -17.83
CA HIS A 284 -14.43 9.63 -18.39
C HIS A 284 -14.16 10.74 -17.37
N THR A 285 -13.46 10.45 -16.29
CA THR A 285 -13.09 11.47 -15.29
C THR A 285 -11.64 11.89 -15.49
N GLN A 286 -11.34 13.20 -15.45
CA GLN A 286 -9.98 13.80 -15.50
C GLN A 286 -9.07 13.40 -14.33
N ASP A 287 -9.56 12.49 -13.52
CA ASP A 287 -9.31 12.33 -12.10
C ASP A 287 -9.07 10.86 -11.75
N TRP A 288 -9.07 10.00 -12.77
CA TRP A 288 -8.73 8.61 -12.68
C TRP A 288 -7.21 8.44 -12.56
N PRO A 289 -6.68 7.88 -11.46
CA PRO A 289 -5.25 7.74 -11.28
C PRO A 289 -4.68 6.67 -12.23
N TYR A 290 -3.43 6.87 -12.66
CA TYR A 290 -2.70 5.94 -13.54
C TYR A 290 -2.76 4.48 -13.06
N GLU A 291 -2.65 4.27 -11.75
CA GLU A 291 -2.68 2.94 -11.14
C GLU A 291 -4.03 2.23 -11.28
N ALA A 292 -5.13 3.00 -11.30
CA ALA A 292 -6.45 2.45 -11.54
C ALA A 292 -6.62 2.00 -13.00
N ASP A 293 -5.98 2.66 -13.98
CA ASP A 293 -5.95 2.20 -15.37
C ASP A 293 -5.19 0.87 -15.52
N VAL A 294 -4.05 0.73 -14.85
CA VAL A 294 -3.27 -0.50 -14.84
C VAL A 294 -4.09 -1.66 -14.25
N ASN A 295 -4.75 -1.43 -13.11
CA ASN A 295 -5.57 -2.46 -12.46
C ASN A 295 -6.85 -2.79 -13.24
N PHE A 296 -7.44 -1.81 -13.92
CA PHE A 296 -8.56 -2.03 -14.82
C PHE A 296 -8.18 -2.94 -16.00
N LEU A 297 -7.05 -2.67 -16.67
CA LEU A 297 -6.55 -3.51 -17.74
C LEU A 297 -6.21 -4.93 -17.26
N ARG A 298 -5.61 -5.06 -16.06
CA ARG A 298 -5.39 -6.37 -15.43
C ARG A 298 -6.68 -7.14 -15.21
N LEU A 299 -7.73 -6.49 -14.71
CA LEU A 299 -9.03 -7.12 -14.49
C LEU A 299 -9.64 -7.64 -15.80
N ILE A 300 -9.61 -6.82 -16.86
CA ILE A 300 -10.09 -7.26 -18.18
C ILE A 300 -9.29 -8.47 -18.66
N MET A 301 -7.96 -8.40 -18.62
CA MET A 301 -7.11 -9.51 -19.06
C MET A 301 -7.38 -10.79 -18.25
N LYS A 302 -7.55 -10.66 -16.93
CA LYS A 302 -7.85 -11.80 -16.05
C LYS A 302 -9.17 -12.46 -16.40
N ILE A 303 -10.22 -11.66 -16.62
CA ILE A 303 -11.53 -12.17 -17.01
C ILE A 303 -11.50 -12.81 -18.40
N VAL A 304 -10.79 -12.22 -19.36
CA VAL A 304 -10.60 -12.81 -20.69
C VAL A 304 -9.91 -14.18 -20.60
N ASP A 305 -8.97 -14.36 -19.66
CA ASP A 305 -8.28 -15.63 -19.46
C ASP A 305 -9.19 -16.71 -18.80
N LEU A 306 -10.22 -16.31 -18.05
CA LEU A 306 -11.11 -17.21 -17.30
C LEU A 306 -12.44 -17.51 -18.02
N SER A 307 -12.87 -16.63 -18.92
CA SER A 307 -14.15 -16.74 -19.63
C SER A 307 -14.11 -17.67 -20.84
N ASP A 308 -15.27 -18.25 -21.17
CA ASP A 308 -15.45 -18.99 -22.42
C ASP A 308 -15.40 -18.06 -23.66
N HIS A 309 -15.29 -18.69 -24.83
CA HIS A 309 -15.11 -17.97 -26.09
C HIS A 309 -16.29 -17.08 -26.50
N ASP A 310 -17.54 -17.46 -26.19
CA ASP A 310 -18.72 -16.68 -26.57
C ASP A 310 -18.85 -15.46 -25.65
N SER A 311 -18.58 -15.65 -24.36
CA SER A 311 -18.52 -14.55 -23.39
C SER A 311 -17.42 -13.56 -23.70
N CYS A 312 -16.22 -14.03 -24.06
CA CYS A 312 -15.13 -13.16 -24.52
C CYS A 312 -15.53 -12.34 -25.76
N ALA A 313 -16.35 -12.89 -26.66
CA ALA A 313 -16.82 -12.15 -27.84
C ALA A 313 -17.80 -11.04 -27.45
N LYS A 314 -18.74 -11.32 -26.53
CA LYS A 314 -19.65 -10.31 -25.96
C LYS A 314 -18.86 -9.20 -25.27
N LEU A 315 -17.92 -9.56 -24.40
CA LEU A 315 -17.07 -8.61 -23.69
C LEU A 315 -16.26 -7.74 -24.67
N ALA A 316 -15.62 -8.35 -25.67
CA ALA A 316 -14.85 -7.65 -26.70
C ALA A 316 -15.69 -6.58 -27.43
N SER A 317 -16.94 -6.90 -27.77
CA SER A 317 -17.84 -5.95 -28.43
C SER A 317 -18.17 -4.72 -27.56
N SER A 318 -18.23 -4.90 -26.24
CA SER A 318 -18.53 -3.83 -25.28
C SER A 318 -17.29 -3.01 -24.93
N ILE A 319 -16.15 -3.65 -24.65
CA ILE A 319 -14.92 -2.94 -24.24
C ILE A 319 -14.29 -2.16 -25.38
N PHE A 320 -14.54 -2.54 -26.64
CA PHE A 320 -14.07 -1.79 -27.82
C PHE A 320 -15.16 -0.91 -28.45
N ALA A 321 -16.28 -0.69 -27.75
CA ALA A 321 -17.29 0.27 -28.19
C ALA A 321 -16.68 1.66 -28.39
N VAL A 322 -17.30 2.48 -29.25
CA VAL A 322 -16.79 3.81 -29.64
C VAL A 322 -16.59 4.74 -28.44
N ASN A 323 -17.42 4.60 -27.41
CA ASN A 323 -17.37 5.37 -26.17
C ASN A 323 -16.43 4.80 -25.10
N SER A 324 -15.69 3.73 -25.41
CA SER A 324 -14.77 3.10 -24.47
C SER A 324 -13.53 3.96 -24.23
N ARG A 325 -13.19 4.13 -22.95
CA ARG A 325 -11.94 4.76 -22.52
C ARG A 325 -10.67 4.03 -22.98
N LEU A 326 -10.73 2.74 -23.34
CA LEU A 326 -9.56 1.98 -23.81
C LEU A 326 -8.87 2.67 -25.00
N TRP A 327 -9.66 3.36 -25.82
CA TRP A 327 -9.16 4.11 -26.97
C TRP A 327 -8.34 5.35 -26.56
N LEU A 328 -8.61 5.95 -25.40
CA LEU A 328 -7.91 7.11 -24.88
C LEU A 328 -6.49 6.79 -24.41
N TYR A 329 -6.24 5.54 -23.98
CA TYR A 329 -4.92 5.11 -23.51
C TYR A 329 -3.82 5.21 -24.58
N ARG A 330 -4.20 5.26 -25.87
CA ARG A 330 -3.28 5.49 -26.99
C ARG A 330 -2.68 6.89 -27.01
N PHE A 331 -3.33 7.85 -26.35
CA PHE A 331 -2.89 9.23 -26.25
C PHE A 331 -2.20 9.53 -24.92
N LEU A 332 -2.06 8.55 -24.02
CA LEU A 332 -1.34 8.70 -22.77
C LEU A 332 0.17 8.53 -22.98
N TYR A 333 0.97 9.28 -22.24
CA TYR A 333 2.44 9.27 -22.35
C TYR A 333 3.13 8.05 -21.70
N SER A 334 2.38 7.13 -21.07
CA SER A 334 2.97 5.96 -20.42
C SER A 334 3.12 4.79 -21.39
N ASN A 335 4.37 4.43 -21.68
CA ASN A 335 4.69 3.24 -22.47
C ASN A 335 4.13 1.95 -21.85
N SER A 336 4.02 1.85 -20.53
CA SER A 336 3.52 0.64 -19.87
C SER A 336 2.05 0.39 -20.18
N LEU A 337 1.18 1.42 -20.06
CA LEU A 337 -0.24 1.26 -20.38
C LEU A 337 -0.47 0.93 -21.85
N ILE A 338 0.31 1.52 -22.75
CA ILE A 338 0.25 1.18 -24.18
C ILE A 338 0.61 -0.30 -24.38
N GLN A 339 1.65 -0.80 -23.71
CA GLN A 339 2.00 -2.22 -23.77
C GLN A 339 0.89 -3.10 -23.19
N ASP A 340 0.23 -2.71 -22.10
CA ASP A 340 -0.87 -3.46 -21.50
C ASP A 340 -2.10 -3.52 -22.41
N VAL A 341 -2.43 -2.42 -23.11
CA VAL A 341 -3.48 -2.40 -24.13
C VAL A 341 -3.12 -3.31 -25.31
N LEU A 342 -1.88 -3.25 -25.79
CA LEU A 342 -1.41 -4.15 -26.86
C LEU A 342 -1.45 -5.62 -26.41
N GLN A 343 -1.13 -5.91 -25.16
CA GLN A 343 -1.26 -7.24 -24.59
C GLN A 343 -2.72 -7.71 -24.57
N LEU A 344 -3.66 -6.84 -24.21
CA LEU A 344 -5.09 -7.16 -24.26
C LEU A 344 -5.55 -7.51 -25.69
N PHE A 345 -5.18 -6.69 -26.69
CA PHE A 345 -5.44 -7.00 -28.09
C PHE A 345 -4.84 -8.35 -28.50
N ASN A 346 -3.57 -8.59 -28.16
CA ASN A 346 -2.88 -9.85 -28.50
C ASN A 346 -3.52 -11.06 -27.81
N ARG A 347 -3.97 -10.93 -26.56
CA ARG A 347 -4.67 -12.01 -25.84
C ARG A 347 -5.96 -12.38 -26.56
N LEU A 348 -6.82 -11.40 -26.87
CA LEU A 348 -8.08 -11.63 -27.56
C LEU A 348 -7.88 -12.20 -28.98
N LEU A 349 -6.90 -11.69 -29.73
CA LEU A 349 -6.58 -12.18 -31.08
C LEU A 349 -5.99 -13.60 -31.09
N ARG A 350 -5.40 -14.07 -29.98
CA ARG A 350 -4.89 -15.44 -29.83
C ARG A 350 -5.99 -16.45 -29.49
N ILE A 351 -7.17 -15.99 -29.07
CA ILE A 351 -8.30 -16.88 -28.78
C ILE A 351 -8.72 -17.56 -30.08
N LYS A 352 -8.81 -18.89 -30.06
CA LYS A 352 -9.21 -19.71 -31.21
C LYS A 352 -10.72 -19.68 -31.44
N SER A 353 -11.30 -18.47 -31.48
CA SER A 353 -12.73 -18.22 -31.66
C SER A 353 -12.93 -17.16 -32.74
N ILE A 354 -13.59 -17.55 -33.84
CA ILE A 354 -13.92 -16.65 -34.95
C ILE A 354 -14.75 -15.45 -34.47
N PRO A 355 -15.81 -15.62 -33.64
CA PRO A 355 -16.57 -14.51 -33.09
C PRO A 355 -15.70 -13.46 -32.37
N VAL A 356 -14.79 -13.91 -31.50
CA VAL A 356 -13.90 -12.99 -30.75
C VAL A 356 -13.01 -12.21 -31.70
N VAL A 357 -12.32 -12.92 -32.58
CA VAL A 357 -11.37 -12.33 -33.54
C VAL A 357 -12.10 -11.34 -34.45
N GLN A 358 -13.29 -11.70 -34.93
CA GLN A 358 -14.11 -10.81 -35.75
C GLN A 358 -14.46 -9.51 -35.02
N GLN A 359 -14.88 -9.56 -33.75
CA GLN A 359 -15.20 -8.35 -32.97
C GLN A 359 -13.97 -7.42 -32.84
N VAL A 360 -12.81 -7.99 -32.53
CA VAL A 360 -11.57 -7.21 -32.39
C VAL A 360 -11.15 -6.59 -33.73
N TYR A 361 -11.19 -7.34 -34.82
CA TYR A 361 -10.87 -6.80 -36.15
C TYR A 361 -11.84 -5.71 -36.59
N GLN A 362 -13.15 -5.90 -36.37
CA GLN A 362 -14.16 -4.91 -36.69
C GLN A 362 -13.92 -3.60 -35.93
N ALA A 363 -13.59 -3.68 -34.64
CA ALA A 363 -13.25 -2.53 -33.83
C ALA A 363 -12.02 -1.76 -34.36
N ILE A 364 -10.94 -2.49 -34.68
CA ILE A 364 -9.72 -1.89 -35.25
C ILE A 364 -10.01 -1.20 -36.59
N LEU A 365 -10.74 -1.86 -37.49
CA LEU A 365 -11.08 -1.31 -38.80
C LEU A 365 -12.00 -0.09 -38.71
N ALA A 366 -12.98 -0.12 -37.79
CA ALA A 366 -13.88 0.99 -37.53
C ALA A 366 -13.10 2.23 -37.04
N ASP A 367 -12.17 2.03 -36.10
CA ASP A 367 -11.30 3.08 -35.60
C ASP A 367 -10.37 3.65 -36.69
N MET A 368 -9.73 2.78 -37.49
CA MET A 368 -8.90 3.21 -38.62
C MET A 368 -9.69 4.02 -39.64
N THR A 369 -10.90 3.58 -39.96
CA THR A 369 -11.79 4.25 -40.92
C THR A 369 -12.26 5.60 -40.38
N SER A 370 -12.61 5.67 -39.09
CA SER A 370 -12.96 6.92 -38.41
C SER A 370 -11.81 7.93 -38.49
N ASN A 371 -10.60 7.52 -38.11
CA ASN A 371 -9.41 8.36 -38.16
C ASN A 371 -9.05 8.80 -39.60
N PHE A 372 -9.17 7.89 -40.57
CA PHE A 372 -8.96 8.21 -41.98
C PHE A 372 -9.96 9.25 -42.50
N ASN A 373 -11.24 9.12 -42.15
CA ASN A 373 -12.28 10.08 -42.53
C ASN A 373 -12.05 11.46 -41.88
N VAL A 374 -11.59 11.50 -40.62
CA VAL A 374 -11.20 12.75 -39.96
C VAL A 374 -10.04 13.41 -40.72
N LEU A 375 -9.01 12.66 -41.08
CA LEU A 375 -7.88 13.17 -41.87
C LEU A 375 -8.32 13.67 -43.25
N LEU A 376 -9.18 12.92 -43.94
CA LEU A 376 -9.72 13.30 -45.25
C LEU A 376 -10.51 14.62 -45.16
N ASN A 377 -11.39 14.75 -44.16
CA ASN A 377 -12.14 15.99 -43.92
C ASN A 377 -11.22 17.18 -43.64
N VAL A 378 -10.15 16.99 -42.86
CA VAL A 378 -9.15 18.06 -42.61
C VAL A 378 -8.41 18.46 -43.90
N LEU A 379 -8.13 17.50 -44.79
CA LEU A 379 -7.51 17.76 -46.08
C LEU A 379 -8.46 18.47 -47.05
N GLU A 380 -9.74 18.09 -47.07
CA GLU A 380 -10.77 18.73 -47.90
C GLU A 380 -11.11 20.15 -47.42
N GLN A 381 -11.17 20.37 -46.10
CA GLN A 381 -11.37 21.69 -45.48
C GLN A 381 -10.16 22.64 -45.63
N LYS A 382 -8.98 22.13 -45.99
CA LYS A 382 -7.82 22.97 -46.40
C LYS A 382 -8.00 23.65 -47.76
N THR A 383 -9.12 23.45 -48.45
CA THR A 383 -9.53 24.30 -49.57
C THR A 383 -10.24 25.55 -49.05
N ILE A 384 -9.47 26.47 -48.44
CA ILE A 384 -9.97 27.79 -48.05
C ILE A 384 -10.22 28.58 -49.33
N VAL A 385 -11.48 28.85 -49.64
CA VAL A 385 -11.86 29.92 -50.57
C VAL A 385 -11.47 31.24 -49.89
N ILE A 386 -10.31 31.76 -50.24
CA ILE A 386 -9.97 33.15 -49.95
C ILE A 386 -10.80 33.98 -50.93
N GLY A 387 -11.85 34.61 -50.41
CA GLY A 387 -12.56 35.66 -51.14
C GLY A 387 -11.54 36.67 -51.68
N SER A 388 -11.67 36.94 -52.98
CA SER A 388 -10.76 37.70 -53.87
C SER A 388 -9.74 36.88 -54.67
N GLY A 389 -10.24 35.91 -55.46
CA GLY A 389 -9.72 35.70 -56.82
C GLY A 389 -8.31 35.13 -56.98
N SER A 390 -7.85 34.23 -56.10
CA SER A 390 -6.67 33.42 -56.38
C SER A 390 -6.84 32.00 -55.83
N VAL A 391 -6.99 31.04 -56.74
CA VAL A 391 -7.01 29.60 -56.43
C VAL A 391 -5.56 29.13 -56.37
N LEU A 392 -5.06 28.78 -55.19
CA LEU A 392 -3.84 27.99 -55.06
C LEU A 392 -4.22 26.52 -55.12
N GLN A 393 -4.04 25.91 -56.30
CA GLN A 393 -3.96 24.46 -56.41
C GLN A 393 -2.58 24.03 -55.89
N LEU A 394 -2.56 23.28 -54.79
CA LEU A 394 -1.39 22.49 -54.44
C LEU A 394 -1.34 21.33 -55.46
N THR A 395 -0.37 21.41 -56.36
CA THR A 395 -0.02 20.31 -57.26
C THR A 395 0.79 19.27 -56.50
N ASN A 396 0.53 18.00 -56.84
CA ASN A 396 1.03 16.76 -56.20
C ASN A 396 2.48 16.78 -55.73
#